data_AF-A0A967PJG4-F1
#
_entry.id   AF-A0A967PJG4-F1
#
_cell.length_a   1.000
_cell.length_b   1.000
_cell.length_c   1.000
_cell.angle_alpha   90.00
_cell.angle_beta   90.00
_cell.angle_gamma   90.00
#
_symmetry.space_group_name_H-M   'P 1'
#
loop_
_entity.id
_entity.type
_entity.pdbx_description
1 polymer ?
#
loop_
_entity_poly.entity_id
_entity_poly.type
_entity_poly.pdbx_seq_one_letter_code
_entity_poly.pdbx_strand_id
1 'polypeptide(L)'
;QVSPKKTVEGLVGGILTAFAAAAVLSTFPPFDPLDLTGSMWFALVVVLLAPLGDAAESVVKRALDVKDMGSILPGHGGMLDRVDALLFVAPASYHLFDLLGYL
;
A
#
# COMPACT_ATOMS: atom_id res chain seq x y z
N GLN A 1 -15.95 -9.76 -12.17
CA GLN A 1 -14.81 -8.84 -12.41
C GLN A 1 -14.60 -8.04 -11.13
N VAL A 2 -13.38 -8.06 -10.57
CA VAL A 2 -13.12 -7.57 -9.19
C VAL A 2 -13.10 -6.03 -9.12
N SER A 3 -12.62 -5.32 -10.14
CA SER A 3 -12.79 -3.86 -10.27
C SER A 3 -12.53 -3.38 -11.71
N PRO A 4 -13.45 -2.65 -12.36
CA PRO A 4 -13.32 -2.21 -13.76
C PRO A 4 -12.37 -1.00 -13.95
N LYS A 5 -11.84 -0.40 -12.89
CA LYS A 5 -11.02 0.83 -12.96
C LYS A 5 -9.51 0.61 -12.83
N LYS A 6 -9.05 -0.63 -12.58
CA LYS A 6 -7.61 -0.93 -12.49
C LYS A 6 -7.02 -1.01 -13.90
N THR A 7 -6.04 -0.16 -14.19
CA THR A 7 -5.34 -0.12 -15.49
C THR A 7 -3.87 -0.50 -15.33
N VAL A 8 -3.25 -1.01 -16.40
CA VAL A 8 -1.83 -1.36 -16.40
C VAL A 8 -0.97 -0.11 -16.31
N GLU A 9 -1.39 0.97 -16.96
CA GLU A 9 -0.73 2.28 -16.93
C GLU A 9 -0.72 2.84 -15.50
N GLY A 10 -1.83 2.68 -14.77
CA GLY A 10 -1.94 3.07 -13.37
C GLY A 10 -1.00 2.25 -12.47
N LEU A 11 -0.89 0.94 -12.72
CA LEU A 11 0.05 0.08 -12.00
C LEU A 11 1.50 0.50 -12.25
N VAL A 12 1.90 0.67 -13.51
CA VAL A 12 3.26 1.09 -13.89
C VAL A 12 3.59 2.46 -13.31
N GLY A 13 2.66 3.43 -13.41
CA GLY A 13 2.83 4.75 -12.79
C GLY A 13 2.98 4.67 -11.27
N GLY A 14 2.20 3.82 -10.60
CA GLY A 14 2.29 3.57 -9.18
C GLY A 14 3.65 2.98 -8.77
N ILE A 15 4.16 1.99 -9.53
CA ILE A 15 5.48 1.39 -9.32
C ILE A 15 6.56 2.47 -9.40
N LEU A 16 6.62 3.21 -10.51
CA LEU A 16 7.65 4.22 -10.74
C LEU A 16 7.62 5.30 -9.66
N THR A 17 6.43 5.78 -9.30
CA THR A 17 6.26 6.82 -8.28
C THR A 17 6.65 6.33 -6.89
N ALA A 18 6.33 5.07 -6.55
CA ALA A 18 6.70 4.48 -5.26
C ALA A 18 8.22 4.36 -5.09
N PHE A 19 8.93 3.87 -6.11
CA PHE A 19 10.39 3.79 -6.09
C PHE A 19 11.04 5.18 -6.07
N ALA A 20 10.52 6.14 -6.86
CA ALA A 20 11.01 7.52 -6.82
C ALA A 20 10.81 8.15 -5.43
N ALA A 21 9.63 7.97 -4.82
CA ALA A 21 9.35 8.46 -3.48
C ALA A 21 10.29 7.83 -2.45
N ALA A 22 10.56 6.52 -2.52
CA ALA A 22 11.49 5.86 -1.61
C ALA A 22 12.93 6.36 -1.76
N ALA A 23 13.38 6.64 -2.98
CA ALA A 23 14.69 7.26 -3.21
C ALA A 23 14.77 8.63 -2.52
N VAL A 24 13.74 9.46 -2.68
CA VAL A 24 13.67 10.77 -2.02
C VAL A 24 13.63 10.62 -0.49
N LEU A 25 12.79 9.73 0.04
CA LEU A 25 12.64 9.51 1.48
C LEU A 25 13.93 9.03 2.15
N SER A 26 14.77 8.25 1.46
CA SER A 26 16.08 7.84 1.99
C SER A 26 17.08 8.98 2.20
N THR A 27 16.77 10.18 1.70
CA THR A 27 17.61 11.39 1.89
C THR A 27 17.08 12.30 2.99
N PHE A 28 15.96 11.96 3.62
CA PHE A 28 15.30 12.81 4.61
C PHE A 28 15.72 12.38 6.03
N PRO A 29 16.37 13.26 6.81
CA PRO A 29 16.89 12.93 8.15
C PRO A 29 15.86 12.34 9.14
N PRO A 30 14.56 12.72 9.11
CA PRO A 30 13.56 12.08 9.97
C PRO A 30 13.37 10.57 9.77
N PHE A 31 13.86 10.00 8.66
CA PHE A 31 13.79 8.58 8.37
C PHE A 31 15.09 7.84 8.63
N ASP A 32 16.14 8.49 9.17
CA ASP A 32 17.35 7.79 9.61
C ASP A 32 16.98 6.69 10.65
N PRO A 33 17.52 5.47 10.54
CA PRO A 33 18.65 5.03 9.70
C PRO A 33 18.27 4.41 8.34
N LEU A 34 17.06 4.66 7.81
CA LEU A 34 16.58 4.07 6.56
C LEU A 34 17.40 4.55 5.36
N ASP A 35 18.38 3.74 4.94
CA ASP A 35 19.20 4.02 3.77
C ASP A 35 18.48 3.76 2.45
N LEU A 36 19.17 4.04 1.34
CA LEU A 36 18.62 3.82 0.00
C LEU A 36 18.24 2.36 -0.24
N THR A 37 19.00 1.40 0.30
CA THR A 37 18.71 -0.02 0.08
C THR A 37 17.44 -0.44 0.80
N GLY A 38 17.32 -0.07 2.08
CA GLY A 38 16.13 -0.31 2.88
C GLY A 38 14.89 0.35 2.31
N SER A 39 15.01 1.59 1.83
CA SER A 39 13.88 2.29 1.21
C SER A 39 13.41 1.63 -0.10
N MET A 40 14.33 1.13 -0.93
CA MET A 40 13.99 0.38 -2.15
C MET A 40 13.28 -0.94 -1.84
N TRP A 41 13.72 -1.67 -0.81
CA TRP A 41 13.02 -2.87 -0.35
C TRP A 41 11.62 -2.56 0.20
N PHE A 42 11.49 -1.46 0.94
CA PHE A 42 10.20 -1.00 1.42
C PHE A 42 9.26 -0.64 0.27
N ALA A 43 9.74 0.07 -0.76
CA ALA A 43 8.96 0.37 -1.96
C ALA A 43 8.46 -0.90 -2.65
N LEU A 44 9.32 -1.92 -2.75
CA LEU A 44 8.94 -3.22 -3.33
C LEU A 44 7.80 -3.88 -2.55
N VAL A 45 7.87 -3.88 -1.21
CA VAL A 45 6.80 -4.39 -0.35
C VAL A 45 5.48 -3.64 -0.61
N VAL A 46 5.53 -2.30 -0.65
CA VAL A 46 4.34 -1.46 -0.89
C VAL A 46 3.72 -1.77 -2.25
N VAL A 47 4.53 -1.81 -3.30
CA VAL A 47 4.10 -2.06 -4.68
C VAL A 47 3.43 -3.42 -4.85
N LEU A 48 3.91 -4.45 -4.14
CA LEU A 48 3.37 -5.80 -4.24
C LEU A 48 2.13 -5.97 -3.37
N LEU A 49 2.14 -5.44 -2.15
CA LEU A 49 1.11 -5.76 -1.15
C LEU A 49 -0.05 -4.78 -1.11
N ALA A 50 0.17 -3.50 -1.42
CA ALA A 50 -0.93 -2.53 -1.46
C ALA A 50 -2.04 -2.92 -2.46
N PRO A 51 -1.71 -3.33 -3.71
CA PRO A 51 -2.74 -3.79 -4.66
C PRO A 51 -3.46 -5.06 -4.22
N LEU A 52 -2.79 -5.92 -3.44
CA LEU A 52 -3.37 -7.14 -2.90
C LEU A 52 -4.36 -6.83 -1.77
N GLY A 53 -4.06 -5.89 -0.88
CA GLY A 53 -4.99 -5.44 0.17
C GLY A 53 -6.28 -4.86 -0.42
N ASP A 54 -6.16 -3.95 -1.38
CA ASP A 54 -7.31 -3.38 -2.10
C ASP A 54 -8.10 -4.44 -2.91
N ALA A 55 -7.41 -5.43 -3.48
CA ALA A 55 -8.08 -6.55 -4.14
C ALA A 55 -8.82 -7.46 -3.16
N ALA A 56 -8.23 -7.75 -2.00
CA ALA A 56 -8.86 -8.56 -0.95
C ALA A 56 -10.14 -7.87 -0.45
N GLU A 57 -10.08 -6.58 -0.16
CA GLU A 57 -11.26 -5.80 0.24
C GLU A 57 -12.32 -5.81 -0.87
N SER A 58 -11.91 -5.58 -2.13
CA SER A 58 -12.82 -5.65 -3.28
C SER A 58 -13.54 -7.00 -3.38
N VAL A 59 -12.86 -8.12 -3.11
CA VAL A 59 -13.49 -9.45 -3.09
C VAL A 59 -14.51 -9.58 -1.97
N VAL A 60 -14.19 -9.11 -0.75
CA VAL A 60 -15.13 -9.14 0.39
C VAL A 60 -16.37 -8.31 0.09
N LYS A 61 -16.21 -7.11 -0.50
CA LYS A 61 -17.35 -6.25 -0.89
C LYS A 61 -18.31 -6.99 -1.83
N ARG A 62 -17.78 -7.74 -2.79
CA ARG A 62 -18.60 -8.56 -3.73
C ARG A 62 -19.26 -9.76 -3.06
N ALA A 63 -18.58 -10.39 -2.10
CA ALA A 63 -19.18 -11.50 -1.35
C ALA A 63 -20.36 -11.04 -0.48
N LEU A 64 -20.35 -9.79 -0.03
CA LEU A 64 -21.40 -9.18 0.79
C LEU A 64 -22.47 -8.43 -0.04
N ASP A 65 -22.35 -8.41 -1.37
CA ASP A 65 -23.19 -7.61 -2.29
C ASP A 65 -23.26 -6.11 -1.91
N VAL A 66 -22.18 -5.58 -1.34
CA VAL A 66 -22.05 -4.15 -1.00
C VAL A 66 -21.02 -3.48 -1.89
N LYS A 67 -21.15 -2.16 -2.02
CA LYS A 67 -20.21 -1.35 -2.81
C LYS A 67 -19.13 -0.69 -1.95
N ASP A 68 -19.51 -0.20 -0.76
CA ASP A 68 -18.65 0.50 0.18
C ASP A 68 -18.80 -0.16 1.56
N MET A 69 -17.72 -0.30 2.33
CA MET A 69 -17.72 -1.00 3.62
C MET A 69 -18.35 -0.18 4.77
N GLY A 70 -18.74 1.06 4.48
CA GLY A 70 -19.42 1.95 5.40
C GLY A 70 -19.53 3.37 4.82
N SER A 71 -20.04 4.28 5.63
CA SER A 71 -20.25 5.70 5.26
C SER A 71 -19.68 6.68 6.29
N ILE A 72 -18.74 6.20 7.12
CA ILE A 72 -18.17 6.96 8.25
C ILE A 72 -17.51 8.26 7.78
N LEU A 73 -16.92 8.30 6.58
CA LEU A 73 -16.33 9.51 6.02
C LEU A 73 -17.25 10.09 4.94
N PRO A 74 -17.89 11.25 5.18
CA PRO A 74 -18.78 11.87 4.21
C PRO A 74 -18.08 12.08 2.86
N GLY A 75 -18.65 11.51 1.79
CA GLY A 75 -18.11 11.60 0.43
C GLY A 75 -16.87 10.75 0.14
N HIS A 76 -16.37 9.97 1.13
CA HIS A 76 -15.09 9.26 1.03
C HIS A 76 -15.19 7.74 1.22
N GLY A 77 -16.40 7.20 1.45
CA GLY A 77 -16.64 5.76 1.61
C GLY A 77 -16.42 5.27 3.04
N GLY A 78 -16.10 3.99 3.18
CA GLY A 78 -15.83 3.35 4.46
C GLY A 78 -14.43 3.66 4.97
N MET A 79 -14.23 3.49 6.29
CA MET A 79 -12.88 3.54 6.87
C MET A 79 -12.00 2.40 6.36
N LEU A 80 -12.61 1.22 6.09
CA LEU A 80 -11.90 0.06 5.58
C LEU A 80 -11.33 0.30 4.17
N ASP A 81 -12.06 1.00 3.30
CA ASP A 81 -11.61 1.40 1.95
C ASP A 81 -10.37 2.32 1.98
N ARG A 82 -9.94 2.78 3.16
CA ARG A 82 -8.77 3.67 3.35
C ARG A 82 -7.56 2.97 3.94
N VAL A 83 -7.77 1.85 4.62
CA VAL A 83 -6.71 1.12 5.33
C VAL A 83 -6.50 -0.29 4.80
N ASP A 84 -7.34 -0.75 3.87
CA ASP A 84 -7.26 -2.06 3.20
C ASP A 84 -5.85 -2.43 2.71
N ALA A 85 -5.18 -1.53 1.98
CA ALA A 85 -3.80 -1.69 1.54
C ALA A 85 -2.82 -1.70 2.72
N LEU A 86 -3.04 -0.82 3.71
CA LEU A 86 -2.18 -0.69 4.88
C LEU A 86 -2.19 -1.96 5.74
N LEU A 87 -3.33 -2.66 5.82
CA LEU A 87 -3.46 -3.92 6.56
C LEU A 87 -2.51 -5.01 6.06
N PHE A 88 -2.13 -4.98 4.79
CA PHE A 88 -1.16 -5.91 4.20
C PHE A 88 0.27 -5.36 4.23
N VAL A 89 0.43 -4.07 3.94
CA VAL A 89 1.75 -3.43 3.90
C VAL A 89 2.37 -3.35 5.29
N ALA A 90 1.64 -2.88 6.29
CA ALA A 90 2.18 -2.64 7.64
C ALA A 90 2.88 -3.86 8.28
N PRO A 91 2.25 -5.06 8.38
CA PRO A 91 2.92 -6.21 8.98
C PRO A 91 4.13 -6.69 8.15
N ALA A 92 4.06 -6.63 6.82
CA ALA A 92 5.17 -7.02 5.98
C ALA A 92 6.36 -6.05 6.09
N SER A 93 6.08 -4.74 6.17
CA SER A 93 7.08 -3.71 6.38
C SER A 93 7.72 -3.81 7.76
N TYR A 94 6.95 -4.15 8.79
CA TYR A 94 7.50 -4.43 10.12
C TYR A 94 8.54 -5.56 10.07
N HIS A 95 8.19 -6.71 9.47
CA HIS A 95 9.11 -7.84 9.33
C HIS A 95 10.31 -7.52 8.44
N LEU A 96 10.12 -6.71 7.40
CA LEU A 96 11.23 -6.23 6.57
C LEU A 96 12.22 -5.40 7.39
N PHE A 97 11.72 -4.45 8.19
CA PHE A 97 12.58 -3.57 8.98
C PHE A 97 13.29 -4.30 10.12
N ASP A 98 12.62 -5.25 10.76
CA ASP A 98 13.23 -6.17 11.73
C ASP A 98 14.37 -6.99 11.08
N LEU A 99 14.10 -7.57 9.90
CA LEU A 99 15.10 -8.35 9.15
C LEU A 99 16.30 -7.52 8.71
N LEU A 100 16.09 -6.26 8.36
CA LEU A 100 17.15 -5.32 7.95
C LEU A 100 17.87 -4.66 9.14
N GLY A 101 17.41 -4.89 10.38
CA GLY A 101 18.02 -4.34 11.59
C GLY A 101 17.73 -2.85 11.82
N TYR A 102 16.60 -2.34 11.31
CA TYR A 102 16.14 -0.97 11.56
C TYR A 102 15.27 -0.84 12.82
N LEU A 103 14.82 -1.97 13.38
CA LEU A 103 14.08 -2.07 14.64
C LEU A 103 14.98 -2.69 15.71
#